data_AF-A0A536NFV1-F1
#
_entry.id   AF-A0A536NFV1-F1
#
_cell.length_a   1.000
_cell.length_b   1.000
_cell.length_c   1.000
_cell.angle_alpha   90.00
_cell.angle_beta   90.00
_cell.angle_gamma   90.00
#
_symmetry.space_group_name_H-M   'P 1'
#
loop_
_entity.id
_entity.type
_entity.pdbx_description
1 polymer ?
#
loop_
_entity_poly.entity_id
_entity_poly.type
_entity_poly.pdbx_seq_one_letter_code
_entity_poly.pdbx_strand_id
1 'polypeptide(L)'
;MNDRTVGRVVRALRHGKRLTQRQLGEACGVSQGTISNLEGGHIERMSVRAVRGALSRLDADLSLQVFWRHGVVDLLLDERHAGLVGVTANILRGHGWDVVPEISYSEYGERGSIDLAALQAARRVLLIVEVKTELVSIEATLRKLDEKVRLGPTIVRDRFGWQPALVGRVLVLPEESTARRRVARHSAVLDQALPQRGRSLISWLRSPVGPLAAIWFASPTTGRDHKRRVVTRSVMRRGETGQSDA
;
A
#
# COMPACT_ATOMS: atom_id res chain seq x y z
N MET A 1 -0.39 -15.75 -13.74
CA MET A 1 -0.63 -15.94 -15.20
C MET A 1 0.43 -16.91 -15.73
N ASN A 2 0.10 -17.82 -16.66
CA ASN A 2 1.08 -18.76 -17.25
C ASN A 2 1.65 -18.23 -18.59
N ASP A 3 2.79 -18.75 -19.02
CA ASP A 3 3.56 -18.24 -20.17
C ASP A 3 2.76 -18.23 -21.49
N ARG A 4 1.92 -19.25 -21.71
CA ARG A 4 1.02 -19.32 -22.87
C ARG A 4 0.00 -18.17 -22.89
N THR A 5 -0.51 -17.78 -21.73
CA THR A 5 -1.44 -16.65 -21.62
C THR A 5 -0.73 -15.34 -21.96
N VAL A 6 0.51 -15.16 -21.48
CA VAL A 6 1.32 -13.99 -21.83
C VAL A 6 1.56 -13.91 -23.34
N GLY A 7 1.93 -15.02 -23.99
CA GLY A 7 2.13 -15.05 -25.44
C GLY A 7 0.89 -14.68 -26.25
N ARG A 8 -0.30 -15.14 -25.83
CA ARG A 8 -1.58 -14.77 -26.46
C ARG A 8 -1.88 -13.28 -26.31
N VAL A 9 -1.60 -12.68 -25.15
CA VAL A 9 -1.78 -11.24 -24.92
C VAL A 9 -0.84 -10.44 -25.83
N VAL A 10 0.44 -10.80 -25.91
CA VAL A 10 1.41 -10.14 -26.80
C VAL A 10 0.93 -10.19 -28.25
N ARG A 11 0.48 -11.36 -28.72
CA ARG A 11 -0.05 -11.53 -30.07
C ARG A 11 -1.27 -10.63 -30.32
N ALA A 12 -2.23 -10.61 -29.40
CA ALA A 12 -3.43 -9.79 -29.52
C ALA A 12 -3.09 -8.29 -29.60
N LEU A 13 -2.20 -7.81 -28.72
CA LEU A 13 -1.74 -6.42 -28.71
C LEU A 13 -0.98 -6.05 -30.00
N ARG A 14 -0.11 -6.94 -30.49
CA ARG A 14 0.60 -6.72 -31.77
C ARG A 14 -0.37 -6.60 -32.93
N HIS A 15 -1.36 -7.48 -33.03
CA HIS A 15 -2.39 -7.41 -34.07
C HIS A 15 -3.25 -6.15 -33.94
N GLY A 16 -3.59 -5.73 -32.72
CA GLY A 16 -4.29 -4.46 -32.46
C GLY A 16 -3.53 -3.24 -32.98
N LYS A 17 -2.20 -3.25 -32.88
CA LYS A 17 -1.31 -2.23 -33.47
C LYS A 17 -0.96 -2.45 -34.95
N ARG A 18 -1.52 -3.48 -35.59
CA ARG A 18 -1.28 -3.84 -37.01
C ARG A 18 0.21 -4.04 -37.36
N LEU A 19 1.02 -4.48 -36.39
CA LEU A 19 2.43 -4.75 -36.60
C LEU A 19 2.63 -6.22 -37.02
N THR A 20 3.59 -6.48 -37.90
CA THR A 20 4.11 -7.84 -38.13
C THR A 20 5.08 -8.24 -37.00
N GLN A 21 5.31 -9.54 -36.81
CA GLN A 21 6.30 -10.01 -35.84
C GLN A 21 7.71 -9.49 -36.16
N ARG A 22 8.04 -9.35 -37.45
CA ARG A 22 9.32 -8.78 -37.92
C ARG A 22 9.47 -7.32 -37.49
N GLN A 23 8.45 -6.49 -37.72
CA GLN A 23 8.46 -5.07 -37.31
C GLN A 23 8.56 -4.92 -35.79
N LEU A 24 7.86 -5.75 -35.01
CA LEU A 24 8.00 -5.73 -33.55
C LEU A 24 9.41 -6.15 -33.12
N GLY A 25 9.99 -7.16 -33.77
CA GLY A 25 11.36 -7.61 -33.53
C GLY A 25 12.37 -6.50 -33.79
N GLU A 26 12.30 -5.87 -34.97
CA GLU A 26 13.14 -4.72 -35.35
C GLU A 26 13.04 -3.58 -34.34
N ALA A 27 11.82 -3.21 -33.91
CA ALA A 27 11.61 -2.17 -32.90
C ALA A 27 12.20 -2.51 -31.51
N CYS A 28 12.36 -3.80 -31.21
CA CYS A 28 12.91 -4.29 -29.94
C CYS A 28 14.40 -4.65 -30.03
N GLY A 29 15.01 -4.60 -31.22
CA GLY A 29 16.37 -5.08 -31.45
C GLY A 29 16.52 -6.60 -31.29
N VAL A 30 15.46 -7.36 -31.60
CA VAL A 30 15.46 -8.84 -31.53
C VAL A 30 14.98 -9.45 -32.85
N SER A 31 15.28 -10.73 -33.07
CA SER A 31 14.84 -11.44 -34.27
C SER A 31 13.31 -11.62 -34.31
N GLN A 32 12.74 -11.78 -35.51
CA GLN A 32 11.34 -12.19 -35.66
C GLN A 32 11.06 -13.53 -34.95
N GLY A 33 11.99 -14.47 -34.99
CA GLY A 33 11.88 -15.75 -34.28
C GLY A 33 11.74 -15.58 -32.76
N THR A 34 12.42 -14.59 -32.18
CA THR A 34 12.26 -14.23 -30.76
C THR A 34 10.83 -13.77 -30.45
N ILE A 35 10.21 -12.99 -31.33
CA ILE A 35 8.80 -12.58 -31.19
C ILE A 35 7.86 -13.78 -31.38
N SER A 36 8.15 -14.66 -32.34
CA SER A 36 7.36 -15.88 -32.54
C SER A 36 7.39 -16.79 -31.31
N ASN A 37 8.56 -16.98 -30.70
CA ASN A 37 8.72 -17.76 -29.47
C ASN A 37 7.96 -17.12 -28.30
N LEU A 38 8.02 -15.80 -28.17
CA LEU A 38 7.26 -15.05 -27.17
C LEU A 38 5.74 -15.26 -27.35
N GLU A 39 5.23 -15.10 -28.57
CA GLU A 39 3.80 -15.29 -28.88
C GLU A 39 3.34 -16.74 -28.71
N GLY A 40 4.25 -17.71 -28.91
CA GLY A 40 4.04 -19.13 -28.64
C GLY A 40 4.06 -19.50 -27.15
N GLY A 41 4.46 -18.56 -26.27
CA GLY A 41 4.58 -18.80 -24.83
C GLY A 41 5.86 -19.53 -24.42
N HIS A 42 6.91 -19.51 -25.24
CA HIS A 42 8.22 -20.08 -24.93
C HIS A 42 9.09 -19.08 -24.15
N ILE A 43 8.55 -18.56 -23.04
CA ILE A 43 9.17 -17.48 -22.25
C ILE A 43 10.31 -17.97 -21.37
N GLU A 44 10.28 -19.25 -20.97
CA GLU A 44 11.29 -19.93 -20.13
C GLU A 44 12.74 -19.61 -20.53
N ARG A 45 13.02 -19.56 -21.83
CA ARG A 45 14.38 -19.35 -22.38
C ARG A 45 14.68 -17.90 -22.74
N MET A 46 13.74 -16.99 -22.50
CA MET A 46 13.86 -15.58 -22.83
C MET A 46 14.33 -14.77 -21.64
N SER A 47 15.16 -13.76 -21.89
CA SER A 47 15.48 -12.80 -20.84
C SER A 47 14.26 -11.93 -20.51
N VAL A 48 14.06 -11.63 -19.21
CA VAL A 48 13.03 -10.69 -18.76
C VAL A 48 13.15 -9.33 -19.47
N ARG A 49 14.38 -8.90 -19.79
CA ARG A 49 14.65 -7.69 -20.56
C ARG A 49 14.01 -7.73 -21.95
N ALA A 50 14.15 -8.84 -22.68
CA ALA A 50 13.56 -8.98 -24.02
C ALA A 50 12.03 -8.95 -23.95
N VAL A 51 11.43 -9.62 -22.97
CA VAL A 51 9.97 -9.63 -22.76
C VAL A 51 9.46 -8.22 -22.41
N ARG A 52 10.14 -7.51 -21.50
CA ARG A 52 9.80 -6.11 -21.16
C ARG A 52 9.93 -5.17 -22.34
N GLY A 53 10.98 -5.34 -23.16
CA GLY A 53 11.18 -4.53 -24.37
C GLY A 53 10.06 -4.72 -25.39
N ALA A 54 9.61 -5.96 -25.60
CA ALA A 54 8.49 -6.24 -26.48
C ALA A 54 7.17 -5.65 -25.96
N LEU A 55 6.88 -5.82 -24.68
CA LEU A 55 5.66 -5.29 -24.06
C LEU A 55 5.62 -3.76 -24.07
N SER A 56 6.75 -3.09 -23.80
CA SER A 56 6.79 -1.62 -23.80
C SER A 56 6.52 -1.03 -25.19
N ARG A 57 6.94 -1.70 -26.27
CA ARG A 57 6.57 -1.32 -27.66
C ARG A 57 5.09 -1.50 -27.96
N LEU A 58 4.40 -2.29 -27.16
CA LEU A 58 2.97 -2.56 -27.27
C LEU A 58 2.14 -1.74 -26.26
N ASP A 59 2.74 -0.75 -25.58
CA ASP A 59 2.14 0.03 -24.49
C ASP A 59 1.65 -0.84 -23.32
N ALA A 60 2.33 -1.96 -23.08
CA ALA A 60 2.05 -2.88 -21.98
C ALA A 60 3.25 -2.99 -21.02
N ASP A 61 2.97 -3.27 -19.76
CA ASP A 61 3.97 -3.47 -18.71
C ASP A 61 3.97 -4.91 -18.21
N LEU A 62 5.15 -5.44 -17.90
CA LEU A 62 5.32 -6.75 -17.26
C LEU A 62 5.41 -6.60 -15.74
N SER A 63 4.47 -7.20 -15.01
CA SER A 63 4.57 -7.43 -13.58
C SER A 63 4.88 -8.90 -13.31
N LEU A 64 5.88 -9.20 -12.48
CA LEU A 64 6.30 -10.55 -12.12
C LEU A 64 5.89 -10.84 -10.68
N GLN A 65 5.28 -12.00 -10.46
CA GLN A 65 4.98 -12.53 -9.13
C GLN A 65 5.77 -13.81 -8.91
N VAL A 66 6.37 -13.96 -7.73
CA VAL A 66 7.15 -15.14 -7.35
C VAL A 66 6.31 -16.01 -6.41
N PHE A 67 6.23 -17.31 -6.73
CA PHE A 67 5.51 -18.30 -5.93
C PHE A 67 6.50 -19.32 -5.35
N TRP A 68 6.35 -19.68 -4.07
CA TRP A 68 7.11 -20.73 -3.41
C TRP A 68 6.17 -21.87 -2.99
N ARG A 69 6.70 -23.09 -2.77
CA ARG A 69 5.93 -24.31 -2.45
C ARG A 69 5.09 -24.23 -1.15
N HIS A 70 5.21 -23.15 -0.37
CA HIS A 70 4.43 -22.90 0.86
C HIS A 70 3.62 -21.59 0.84
N GLY A 71 3.50 -20.91 -0.32
CA GLY A 71 2.80 -19.63 -0.43
C GLY A 71 3.56 -18.60 -1.27
N VAL A 72 2.94 -17.44 -1.45
CA VAL A 72 3.56 -16.26 -2.10
C VAL A 72 4.71 -15.76 -1.21
N VAL A 73 5.67 -15.03 -1.79
CA VAL A 73 6.73 -14.27 -1.09
C VAL A 73 6.11 -13.13 -0.25
N ASP A 74 5.16 -13.44 0.63
CA ASP A 74 4.47 -12.47 1.48
C ASP A 74 5.40 -12.05 2.63
N LEU A 75 6.20 -12.95 3.21
CA LEU A 75 7.06 -12.64 4.36
C LEU A 75 8.09 -11.50 4.17
N LEU A 76 8.59 -11.29 2.94
CA LEU A 76 9.53 -10.20 2.61
C LEU A 76 8.81 -8.89 2.24
N LEU A 77 7.60 -8.98 1.67
CA LEU A 77 6.72 -7.83 1.46
C LEU A 77 6.14 -7.34 2.79
N ASP A 78 5.86 -8.27 3.69
CA ASP A 78 5.42 -8.04 5.06
C ASP A 78 6.46 -7.23 5.83
N GLU A 79 7.77 -7.45 5.67
CA GLU A 79 8.78 -6.67 6.41
C GLU A 79 8.82 -5.19 5.98
N ARG A 80 8.84 -4.91 4.67
CA ARG A 80 8.83 -3.51 4.18
C ARG A 80 7.50 -2.82 4.47
N HIS A 81 6.40 -3.54 4.30
CA HIS A 81 5.07 -3.02 4.63
C HIS A 81 4.92 -2.78 6.14
N ALA A 82 5.26 -3.75 6.98
CA ALA A 82 5.23 -3.64 8.44
C ALA A 82 6.17 -2.53 8.94
N GLY A 83 7.34 -2.37 8.34
CA GLY A 83 8.25 -1.25 8.64
C GLY A 83 7.59 0.11 8.36
N LEU A 84 6.94 0.25 7.20
CA LEU A 84 6.24 1.48 6.81
C LEU A 84 4.99 1.74 7.67
N VAL A 85 4.21 0.69 7.98
CA VAL A 85 3.10 0.73 8.95
C VAL A 85 3.59 1.18 10.32
N GLY A 86 4.68 0.60 10.82
CA GLY A 86 5.27 0.92 12.13
C GLY A 86 5.71 2.38 12.23
N VAL A 87 6.45 2.89 11.23
CA VAL A 87 6.85 4.30 11.20
C VAL A 87 5.63 5.22 11.16
N THR A 88 4.66 4.91 10.31
CA THR A 88 3.42 5.70 10.18
C THR A 88 2.66 5.75 11.50
N ALA A 89 2.47 4.59 12.15
CA ALA A 89 1.80 4.50 13.44
C ALA A 89 2.53 5.30 14.53
N ASN A 90 3.86 5.24 14.56
CA ASN A 90 4.66 6.00 15.54
C ASN A 90 4.51 7.51 15.36
N ILE A 91 4.54 8.00 14.12
CA ILE A 91 4.35 9.43 13.83
C ILE A 91 2.93 9.87 14.21
N LEU A 92 1.91 9.08 13.88
CA LEU A 92 0.52 9.37 14.26
C LEU A 92 0.34 9.39 15.78
N ARG A 93 0.88 8.42 16.52
CA ARG A 93 0.90 8.43 17.99
C ARG A 93 1.63 9.64 18.56
N GLY A 94 2.73 10.06 17.94
CA GLY A 94 3.44 11.29 18.29
C GLY A 94 2.60 12.57 18.12
N HIS A 95 1.55 12.52 17.29
CA HIS A 95 0.54 13.57 17.15
C HIS A 95 -0.69 13.39 18.05
N GLY A 96 -0.66 12.42 18.98
CA GLY A 96 -1.72 12.19 19.96
C GLY A 96 -2.91 11.38 19.43
N TRP A 97 -2.70 10.59 18.38
CA TRP A 97 -3.73 9.69 17.84
C TRP A 97 -3.66 8.32 18.50
N ASP A 98 -4.83 7.74 18.79
CA ASP A 98 -4.96 6.34 19.16
C ASP A 98 -4.93 5.49 17.89
N VAL A 99 -3.81 4.82 17.63
CA VAL A 99 -3.59 4.08 16.38
C VAL A 99 -3.85 2.59 16.57
N VAL A 100 -4.81 2.07 15.82
CA VAL A 100 -5.18 0.66 15.76
C VAL A 100 -4.73 0.06 14.44
N PRO A 101 -3.77 -0.88 14.44
CA PRO A 101 -3.36 -1.58 13.24
C PRO A 101 -4.35 -2.68 12.84
N GLU A 102 -4.36 -2.99 11.54
CA GLU A 102 -4.94 -4.21 10.97
C GLU A 102 -6.39 -4.50 11.42
N ILE A 103 -7.29 -3.59 11.07
CA ILE A 103 -8.71 -3.77 11.35
C ILE A 103 -9.37 -4.53 10.20
N SER A 104 -9.59 -5.83 10.38
CA SER A 104 -10.38 -6.65 9.45
C SER A 104 -11.85 -6.22 9.41
N TYR A 105 -12.53 -6.38 8.28
CA TYR A 105 -13.96 -6.17 8.13
C TYR A 105 -14.56 -7.12 7.09
N SER A 106 -15.85 -7.40 7.26
CA SER A 106 -16.67 -8.18 6.33
C SER A 106 -18.11 -7.68 6.41
N GLU A 107 -18.46 -6.69 5.60
CA GLU A 107 -19.73 -5.96 5.67
C GLU A 107 -20.36 -5.87 4.28
N TYR A 108 -21.65 -6.18 4.15
CA TYR A 108 -22.42 -6.07 2.88
C TYR A 108 -21.74 -6.73 1.66
N GLY A 109 -21.05 -7.86 1.86
CA GLY A 109 -20.31 -8.57 0.81
C GLY A 109 -18.93 -8.01 0.50
N GLU A 110 -18.54 -6.90 1.12
CA GLU A 110 -17.19 -6.34 1.06
C GLU A 110 -16.34 -6.89 2.19
N ARG A 111 -15.14 -7.37 1.86
CA ARG A 111 -14.19 -7.90 2.84
C ARG A 111 -12.81 -7.32 2.61
N GLY A 112 -12.10 -7.11 3.70
CA GLY A 112 -10.74 -6.61 3.69
C GLY A 112 -10.22 -6.30 5.08
N SER A 113 -9.14 -5.53 5.11
CA SER A 113 -8.55 -5.00 6.33
C SER A 113 -8.15 -3.55 6.10
N ILE A 114 -8.20 -2.72 7.14
CA ILE A 114 -7.63 -1.37 7.16
C ILE A 114 -6.24 -1.48 7.79
N ASP A 115 -5.19 -1.01 7.10
CA ASP A 115 -3.81 -1.16 7.57
C ASP A 115 -3.60 -0.42 8.90
N LEU A 116 -4.02 0.84 8.98
CA LEU A 116 -4.16 1.56 10.25
C LEU A 116 -5.44 2.40 10.26
N ALA A 117 -6.12 2.41 11.41
CA ALA A 117 -7.09 3.45 11.77
C ALA A 117 -6.51 4.31 12.89
N ALA A 118 -6.42 5.62 12.66
CA ALA A 118 -6.06 6.58 13.70
C ALA A 118 -7.33 7.22 14.24
N LEU A 119 -7.52 7.13 15.55
CA LEU A 119 -8.74 7.50 16.26
C LEU A 119 -8.48 8.73 17.14
N GLN A 120 -9.43 9.66 17.15
CA GLN A 120 -9.44 10.78 18.09
C GLN A 120 -10.88 10.98 18.61
N ALA A 121 -11.27 10.16 19.59
CA ALA A 121 -12.64 10.09 20.10
C ALA A 121 -13.15 11.44 20.62
N ALA A 122 -12.32 12.19 21.35
CA ALA A 122 -12.68 13.51 21.89
C ALA A 122 -13.09 14.53 20.81
N ARG A 123 -12.51 14.42 19.60
CA ARG A 123 -12.85 15.28 18.46
C ARG A 123 -13.77 14.57 17.44
N ARG A 124 -14.15 13.32 17.72
CA ARG A 124 -14.89 12.42 16.83
C ARG A 124 -14.27 12.31 15.43
N VAL A 125 -12.95 12.17 15.36
CA VAL A 125 -12.22 12.08 14.08
C VAL A 125 -11.66 10.68 13.87
N LEU A 126 -11.86 10.16 12.66
CA LEU A 126 -11.25 8.94 12.15
C LEU A 126 -10.31 9.28 11.00
N LEU A 127 -9.10 8.75 11.00
CA LEU A 127 -8.20 8.74 9.84
C LEU A 127 -8.00 7.30 9.37
N ILE A 128 -8.41 7.03 8.14
CA ILE A 128 -8.12 5.78 7.43
C ILE A 128 -6.75 5.91 6.76
N VAL A 129 -5.87 4.94 7.01
CA VAL A 129 -4.53 4.90 6.45
C VAL A 129 -4.37 3.63 5.63
N GLU A 130 -4.04 3.81 4.35
CA GLU A 130 -3.62 2.72 3.47
C GLU A 130 -2.11 2.80 3.25
N VAL A 131 -1.39 1.70 3.45
CA VAL A 131 0.06 1.64 3.25
C VAL A 131 0.36 0.80 2.02
N LYS A 132 1.12 1.36 1.08
CA LYS A 132 1.61 0.64 -0.10
C LYS A 132 3.11 0.78 -0.21
N THR A 133 3.80 -0.34 -0.35
CA THR A 133 5.24 -0.36 -0.69
C THR A 133 5.48 -0.07 -2.17
N GLU A 134 4.49 -0.38 -3.03
CA GLU A 134 4.48 -0.03 -4.44
C GLU A 134 3.06 0.29 -4.93
N LEU A 135 2.94 1.29 -5.80
CA LEU A 135 1.68 1.70 -6.41
C LEU A 135 1.48 0.99 -7.77
N VAL A 136 1.04 -0.28 -7.71
CA VAL A 136 0.88 -1.14 -8.90
C VAL A 136 -0.36 -0.75 -9.72
N SER A 137 -1.51 -0.59 -9.06
CA SER A 137 -2.78 -0.17 -9.67
C SER A 137 -3.41 0.98 -8.90
N ILE A 138 -3.57 2.12 -9.57
CA ILE A 138 -4.13 3.34 -8.97
C ILE A 138 -5.63 3.18 -8.75
N GLU A 139 -6.34 2.70 -9.76
CA GLU A 139 -7.79 2.49 -9.69
C GLU A 139 -8.15 1.54 -8.55
N ALA A 140 -7.46 0.40 -8.44
CA ALA A 140 -7.72 -0.54 -7.36
C ALA A 140 -7.38 0.05 -5.98
N THR A 141 -6.32 0.85 -5.88
CA THR A 141 -5.93 1.52 -4.63
C THR A 141 -6.99 2.54 -4.21
N LEU A 142 -7.44 3.40 -5.12
CA LEU A 142 -8.47 4.40 -4.83
C LEU A 142 -9.80 3.75 -4.47
N ARG A 143 -10.23 2.72 -5.23
CA ARG A 143 -11.46 1.97 -4.94
C ARG A 143 -11.43 1.34 -3.55
N LYS A 144 -10.31 0.75 -3.14
CA LYS A 144 -10.18 0.17 -1.80
C LYS A 144 -10.11 1.22 -0.69
N LEU A 145 -9.50 2.37 -0.96
CA LEU A 145 -9.50 3.46 0.01
C LEU A 145 -10.91 4.04 0.21
N ASP A 146 -11.69 4.20 -0.88
CA ASP A 146 -13.09 4.62 -0.83
C ASP A 146 -13.96 3.65 -0.03
N GLU A 147 -13.80 2.34 -0.29
CA GLU A 147 -14.46 1.26 0.47
C GLU A 147 -14.19 1.40 1.98
N LYS A 148 -12.92 1.57 2.38
CA LYS A 148 -12.51 1.71 3.78
C LYS A 148 -13.06 2.99 4.43
N VAL A 149 -13.11 4.10 3.70
CA VAL A 149 -13.69 5.37 4.19
C VAL A 149 -15.18 5.23 4.44
N ARG A 150 -15.91 4.52 3.57
CA ARG A 150 -17.35 4.29 3.75
C ARG A 150 -17.64 3.35 4.93
N LEU A 151 -16.86 2.28 5.10
CA LEU A 151 -17.08 1.29 6.15
C LEU A 151 -16.50 1.70 7.51
N GLY A 152 -15.45 2.52 7.51
CA GLY A 152 -14.73 2.96 8.71
C GLY A 152 -15.63 3.48 9.84
N PRO A 153 -16.60 4.38 9.60
CA PRO A 153 -17.47 4.89 10.65
C PRO A 153 -18.32 3.82 11.34
N THR A 154 -18.87 2.85 10.57
CA THR A 154 -19.60 1.69 11.10
C THR A 154 -18.68 0.85 11.98
N ILE A 155 -17.48 0.54 11.48
CA ILE A 155 -16.48 -0.23 12.24
C ILE A 155 -16.10 0.47 13.55
N VAL A 156 -15.93 1.80 13.52
CA VAL A 156 -15.58 2.56 14.72
C VAL A 156 -16.71 2.53 15.74
N ARG A 157 -17.96 2.74 15.30
CA ARG A 157 -19.13 2.65 16.17
C ARG A 157 -19.23 1.28 16.83
N ASP A 158 -19.14 0.22 16.04
CA ASP A 158 -19.41 -1.13 16.52
C ASP A 158 -18.29 -1.66 17.42
N ARG A 159 -17.03 -1.27 17.19
CA ARG A 159 -15.88 -1.75 17.97
C ARG A 159 -15.43 -0.83 19.10
N PHE A 160 -15.68 0.47 18.99
CA PHE A 160 -15.16 1.47 19.93
C PHE A 160 -16.27 2.31 20.59
N GLY A 161 -17.54 2.11 20.21
CA GLY A 161 -18.68 2.69 20.91
C GLY A 161 -18.96 4.17 20.62
N TRP A 162 -18.34 4.75 19.58
CA TRP A 162 -18.58 6.14 19.18
C TRP A 162 -18.60 6.30 17.67
N GLN A 163 -19.30 7.32 17.17
CA GLN A 163 -19.48 7.56 15.74
C GLN A 163 -18.57 8.72 15.27
N PRO A 164 -17.68 8.51 14.28
CA PRO A 164 -16.93 9.60 13.68
C PRO A 164 -17.84 10.66 13.07
N ALA A 165 -17.54 11.93 13.34
CA ALA A 165 -18.13 13.10 12.70
C ALA A 165 -17.26 13.59 11.52
N LEU A 166 -15.96 13.29 11.55
CA LEU A 166 -15.02 13.61 10.50
C LEU A 166 -14.20 12.37 10.13
N VAL A 167 -14.08 12.11 8.82
CA VAL A 167 -13.27 11.01 8.28
C VAL A 167 -12.24 11.58 7.31
N GLY A 168 -10.96 11.36 7.61
CA GLY A 168 -9.84 11.59 6.71
C GLY A 168 -9.36 10.29 6.09
N ARG A 169 -8.67 10.40 4.96
CA ARG A 169 -7.97 9.28 4.31
C ARG A 169 -6.59 9.68 3.85
N VAL A 170 -5.64 8.76 3.99
CA VAL A 170 -4.28 8.96 3.50
C VAL A 170 -3.72 7.68 2.90
N LEU A 171 -3.12 7.81 1.72
CA LEU A 171 -2.28 6.77 1.12
C LEU A 171 -0.83 7.03 1.49
N VAL A 172 -0.21 6.09 2.20
CA VAL A 172 1.20 6.14 2.57
C VAL A 172 2.02 5.33 1.57
N LEU A 173 3.09 5.94 1.09
CA LEU A 173 4.08 5.36 0.19
C LEU A 173 5.48 5.52 0.81
N PRO A 174 6.45 4.65 0.47
CA PRO A 174 7.82 4.85 0.92
C PRO A 174 8.39 6.15 0.34
N GLU A 175 9.28 6.80 1.08
CA GLU A 175 9.99 8.01 0.66
C GLU A 175 11.09 7.73 -0.39
N GLU A 176 10.69 7.09 -1.50
CA GLU A 176 11.59 6.62 -2.55
C GLU A 176 11.33 7.35 -3.88
N SER A 177 12.37 7.48 -4.70
CA SER A 177 12.28 8.16 -6.00
C SER A 177 11.33 7.45 -6.98
N THR A 178 11.23 6.13 -6.90
CA THR A 178 10.32 5.29 -7.68
C THR A 178 8.86 5.56 -7.35
N ALA A 179 8.50 5.57 -6.06
CA ALA A 179 7.16 5.87 -5.59
C ALA A 179 6.73 7.30 -5.98
N ARG A 180 7.60 8.29 -5.77
CA ARG A 180 7.35 9.68 -6.18
C ARG A 180 7.15 9.80 -7.69
N ARG A 181 7.99 9.15 -8.49
CA ARG A 181 7.86 9.15 -9.96
C ARG A 181 6.55 8.51 -10.42
N ARG A 182 6.12 7.43 -9.77
CA ARG A 182 4.84 6.77 -10.08
C ARG A 182 3.67 7.69 -9.79
N VAL A 183 3.67 8.38 -8.65
CA VAL A 183 2.64 9.39 -8.34
C VAL A 183 2.64 10.52 -9.37
N ALA A 184 3.81 11.08 -9.69
CA ALA A 184 3.93 12.17 -10.65
C ALA A 184 3.44 11.78 -12.06
N ARG A 185 3.69 10.53 -12.50
CA ARG A 185 3.19 10.02 -13.79
C ARG A 185 1.66 9.99 -13.89
N HIS A 186 0.97 9.92 -12.75
CA HIS A 186 -0.48 9.78 -12.69
C HIS A 186 -1.13 10.90 -11.86
N SER A 187 -0.51 12.07 -11.84
CA SER A 187 -0.96 13.26 -11.10
C SER A 187 -2.38 13.66 -11.46
N ALA A 188 -2.78 13.57 -12.73
CA ALA A 188 -4.12 13.94 -13.19
C ALA A 188 -5.26 13.23 -12.42
N VAL A 189 -5.04 11.98 -12.01
CA VAL A 189 -6.01 11.21 -11.22
C VAL A 189 -5.77 11.40 -9.72
N LEU A 190 -4.51 11.31 -9.29
CA LEU A 190 -4.16 11.31 -7.88
C LEU A 190 -4.32 12.67 -7.22
N ASP A 191 -4.10 13.78 -7.93
CA ASP A 191 -4.27 15.12 -7.39
C ASP A 191 -5.76 15.49 -7.28
N GLN A 192 -6.63 14.90 -8.10
CA GLN A 192 -8.08 15.01 -7.93
C GLN A 192 -8.57 14.17 -6.74
N ALA A 193 -8.14 12.91 -6.63
CA ALA A 193 -8.64 11.99 -5.62
C ALA A 193 -8.02 12.19 -4.22
N LEU A 194 -6.76 12.62 -4.19
CA LEU A 194 -5.94 12.83 -3.00
C LEU A 194 -5.13 14.12 -3.24
N PRO A 195 -5.65 15.33 -3.08
CA PRO A 195 -4.89 16.56 -3.38
C PRO A 195 -3.80 16.91 -2.35
N GLN A 196 -3.94 16.46 -1.10
CA GLN A 196 -3.15 17.00 0.01
C GLN A 196 -1.81 16.26 0.21
N ARG A 197 -0.76 17.00 0.54
CA ARG A 197 0.61 16.48 0.75
C ARG A 197 1.34 17.25 1.85
N GLY A 198 2.39 16.64 2.40
CA GLY A 198 3.41 17.33 3.20
C GLY A 198 2.82 18.19 4.31
N ARG A 199 3.08 19.50 4.26
CA ARG A 199 2.66 20.46 5.31
C ARG A 199 1.14 20.46 5.57
N SER A 200 0.32 20.33 4.52
CA SER A 200 -1.15 20.32 4.67
C SER A 200 -1.62 19.11 5.48
N LEU A 201 -1.05 17.93 5.23
CA LEU A 201 -1.29 16.72 6.00
C LEU A 201 -0.84 16.90 7.46
N ILE A 202 0.38 17.37 7.70
CA ILE A 202 0.90 17.54 9.07
C ILE A 202 0.06 18.56 9.86
N SER A 203 -0.38 19.64 9.22
CA SER A 203 -1.28 20.63 9.83
C SER A 203 -2.60 19.97 10.25
N TRP A 204 -3.20 19.19 9.35
CA TRP A 204 -4.45 18.48 9.62
C TRP A 204 -4.29 17.44 10.74
N LEU A 205 -3.18 16.70 10.79
CA LEU A 205 -2.93 15.71 11.85
C LEU A 205 -2.88 16.34 13.25
N ARG A 206 -2.43 17.59 13.37
CA ARG A 206 -2.39 18.33 14.66
C ARG A 206 -3.76 18.90 15.02
N SER A 207 -4.46 19.43 14.02
CA SER A 207 -5.76 20.09 14.18
C SER A 207 -6.69 19.69 13.02
N PRO A 208 -7.39 18.56 13.14
CA PRO A 208 -8.24 18.06 12.07
C PRO A 208 -9.44 18.98 11.87
N VAL A 209 -9.51 19.61 10.71
CA VAL A 209 -10.62 20.48 10.30
C VAL A 209 -10.94 20.16 8.84
N GLY A 210 -12.22 19.84 8.58
CA GLY A 210 -12.67 19.44 7.25
C GLY A 210 -12.10 18.10 6.77
N PRO A 211 -12.58 17.57 5.64
CA PRO A 211 -12.11 16.30 5.09
C PRO A 211 -10.63 16.35 4.71
N LEU A 212 -9.94 15.23 4.87
CA LEU A 212 -8.56 15.03 4.40
C LEU A 212 -8.53 13.92 3.36
N ALA A 213 -7.88 14.17 2.24
CA ALA A 213 -7.57 13.20 1.20
C ALA A 213 -6.12 13.43 0.74
N ALA A 214 -5.20 12.61 1.24
CA ALA A 214 -3.77 12.87 1.13
C ALA A 214 -2.93 11.69 0.62
N ILE A 215 -1.74 12.00 0.11
CA ILE A 215 -0.63 11.06 -0.05
C ILE A 215 0.48 11.50 0.89
N TRP A 216 1.07 10.53 1.58
CA TRP A 216 2.17 10.73 2.49
C TRP A 216 3.35 9.85 2.04
N PHE A 217 4.49 10.48 1.77
CA PHE A 217 5.76 9.77 1.64
C PHE A 217 6.41 9.65 3.01
N ALA A 218 6.48 8.43 3.54
CA ALA A 218 7.12 8.16 4.82
C ALA A 218 8.44 7.42 4.58
N SER A 219 9.52 7.93 5.17
CA SER A 219 10.80 7.22 5.15
C SER A 219 10.71 6.06 6.13
N PRO A 220 10.91 4.79 5.69
CA PRO A 220 11.29 3.75 6.63
C PRO A 220 12.60 4.25 7.24
N THR A 221 12.62 4.64 8.51
CA THR A 221 13.89 4.88 9.19
C THR A 221 14.65 3.57 9.16
N THR A 222 15.69 3.48 8.32
CA THR A 222 16.78 2.53 8.54
C THR A 222 17.28 2.81 9.94
N GLY A 223 17.22 1.80 10.82
CA GLY A 223 17.54 1.97 12.24
C GLY A 223 18.89 2.65 12.46
N ARG A 224 18.87 3.95 12.71
CA ARG A 224 19.89 4.68 13.45
C ARG A 224 19.20 5.61 14.42
N ASP A 225 19.52 5.38 15.69
CA ASP A 225 19.27 6.22 16.85
C ASP A 225 17.83 6.50 17.25
N HIS A 226 17.20 5.50 17.89
CA HIS A 226 16.47 5.74 19.13
C HIS A 226 17.09 4.90 20.26
N LYS A 227 18.29 5.31 20.71
CA LYS A 227 18.66 5.09 22.11
C LYS A 227 17.64 5.85 22.95
N ARG A 228 16.63 5.17 23.50
CA ARG A 228 15.93 5.65 24.70
C ARG A 228 15.25 4.53 25.47
N ARG A 229 15.93 4.23 26.58
CA ARG A 229 15.37 3.98 27.92
C ARG A 229 14.31 2.90 28.01
N VAL A 230 14.78 1.71 28.34
CA VAL A 230 14.04 0.77 29.19
C VAL A 230 13.67 1.53 30.47
N VAL A 231 12.40 1.93 30.58
CA VAL A 231 11.80 2.29 31.85
C VAL A 231 11.53 0.98 32.56
N THR A 232 12.31 0.71 33.59
CA THR A 232 12.15 -0.41 34.50
C THR A 232 10.75 -0.34 35.09
N ARG A 233 9.93 -1.35 34.79
CA ARG A 233 8.59 -1.51 35.35
C ARG A 233 8.74 -1.77 36.85
N SER A 234 8.35 -0.81 37.68
CA SER A 234 8.23 -0.97 39.13
C SER A 234 7.29 -2.14 39.41
N VAL A 235 7.81 -3.20 40.01
CA VAL A 235 7.02 -4.30 40.53
C VAL A 235 6.31 -3.79 41.78
N MET A 236 4.98 -3.68 41.67
CA MET A 236 4.09 -3.41 42.78
C MET A 236 4.22 -4.55 43.80
N ARG A 237 4.89 -4.30 44.93
CA ARG A 237 4.92 -5.23 46.07
C ARG A 237 3.49 -5.43 46.56
N ARG A 238 3.02 -6.67 46.59
CA ARG A 238 1.89 -7.05 47.45
C ARG A 238 2.35 -6.83 48.89
N GLY A 239 1.68 -5.92 49.59
CA GLY A 239 1.81 -5.81 51.03
C GLY A 239 1.24 -7.06 51.68
N GLU A 240 2.11 -7.84 52.30
CA GLU A 240 1.75 -8.61 53.48
C GLU A 240 1.42 -7.60 54.59
N THR A 241 0.20 -7.65 55.11
CA THR A 241 -0.12 -7.18 56.46
C THR A 241 -0.82 -8.33 57.13
N GLY A 242 -0.03 -9.11 57.88
CA GLY A 242 -0.52 -9.90 58.98
C GLY A 242 -0.37 -9.11 60.28
N GLN A 243 -1.17 -9.51 61.26
CA GLN A 243 -1.26 -9.08 62.68
C GLN A 243 -2.15 -7.88 62.98
N SER A 244 -2.90 -7.87 64.08
CA SER A 244 -3.56 -8.87 64.94
C SER A 244 -4.32 -8.04 65.99
N ASP A 245 -5.26 -8.68 66.67
CA ASP A 245 -5.77 -8.35 68.02
C ASP A 245 -6.82 -7.23 68.16
N ALA A 246 -8.08 -7.69 68.23
CA ALA A 246 -8.94 -7.51 69.41
C ALA A 246 -9.93 -8.68 69.50
#